data_AF-A0AA95KWJ0-F1
#
_entry.id   AF-A0AA95KWJ0-F1
#
_cell.length_a   1.000
_cell.length_b   1.000
_cell.length_c   1.000
_cell.angle_alpha   90.00
_cell.angle_beta   90.00
_cell.angle_gamma   90.00
#
_symmetry.space_group_name_H-M   'P 1'
#
loop_
_entity.id
_entity.type
_entity.pdbx_description
1 polymer ?
#
loop_
_entity_poly.entity_id
_entity_poly.type
_entity_poly.pdbx_seq_one_letter_code
_entity_poly.pdbx_strand_id
1 'polypeptide(L)' 'MERKQISIEPHLGKLEWAKGTYPTPWGVIEVSHEKKADGKIATKVKLPKGVKQI' A
#
# COMPACT_ATOMS: atom_id res chain seq x y z
N MET A 1 19.40 -9.46 11.62
CA MET A 1 18.77 -9.12 10.32
C MET A 1 17.70 -8.07 10.57
N GLU A 2 17.94 -6.80 10.25
CA GLU A 2 16.94 -5.74 10.36
C GLU A 2 15.74 -6.08 9.46
N ARG A 3 14.56 -6.27 10.06
CA ARG A 3 13.31 -6.46 9.32
C ARG A 3 12.79 -5.08 8.94
N LYS A 4 12.84 -4.72 7.65
CA LYS A 4 12.24 -3.48 7.16
C LYS A 4 10.72 -3.70 7.10
N GLN A 5 10.02 -3.12 8.06
CA GLN A 5 8.58 -3.27 8.21
C GLN A 5 7.87 -2.00 7.74
N ILE A 6 6.73 -2.17 7.08
CA ILE A 6 5.87 -1.08 6.62
C ILE A 6 4.44 -1.41 7.00
N SER A 7 3.75 -0.43 7.62
CA SER A 7 2.30 -0.45 7.81
C SER A 7 1.63 0.29 6.66
N ILE A 8 0.51 -0.23 6.17
CA ILE A 8 -0.26 0.37 5.08
C ILE A 8 -1.71 0.44 5.53
N GLU A 9 -2.15 1.66 5.82
CA GLU A 9 -3.50 1.92 6.32
C GLU A 9 -4.33 2.65 5.24
N PRO A 10 -5.36 1.98 4.70
CA PRO A 10 -6.21 2.57 3.68
C PRO A 10 -7.17 3.62 4.27
N HIS A 11 -6.90 4.91 4.03
CA HIS A 11 -7.80 6.01 4.40
C HIS A 11 -8.44 6.66 3.17
N LEU A 12 -9.39 5.97 2.53
CA LEU A 12 -10.09 6.50 1.34
C LEU A 12 -11.12 7.59 1.68
N GLY A 13 -11.73 7.55 2.87
CA GLY A 13 -12.79 8.50 3.25
C GLY A 13 -13.95 8.49 2.23
N LYS A 14 -14.08 9.56 1.45
CA LYS A 14 -15.10 9.73 0.39
C LYS A 14 -14.60 9.40 -1.02
N LEU A 15 -13.31 9.08 -1.18
CA LEU A 15 -12.73 8.74 -2.48
C LEU A 15 -13.13 7.32 -2.89
N GLU A 16 -13.33 7.13 -4.20
CA GLU A 16 -13.60 5.80 -4.76
C GLU A 16 -12.31 4.98 -4.92
N TRP A 17 -11.19 5.63 -5.23
CA TRP A 17 -9.89 4.98 -5.33
C TRP A 17 -8.76 5.99 -5.06
N ALA A 18 -7.60 5.47 -4.69
CA ALA A 18 -6.36 6.22 -4.50
C ALA A 18 -5.18 5.35 -4.92
N LYS A 19 -4.26 5.91 -5.70
CA LYS A 19 -3.02 5.23 -6.08
C LYS A 19 -1.84 6.16 -5.79
N GLY A 20 -0.81 5.62 -5.17
CA GLY A 20 0.42 6.33 -4.87
C GLY A 20 1.65 5.46 -5.04
N THR A 21 2.78 6.12 -5.23
CA THR A 21 4.09 5.48 -5.19
C THR A 21 4.96 6.21 -4.17
N TYR A 22 5.81 5.45 -3.48
CA TYR A 22 6.71 5.99 -2.48
C TYR A 22 8.13 5.49 -2.75
N PRO A 23 9.08 6.36 -3.15
CA PRO A 23 10.44 5.96 -3.40
C PRO A 23 11.15 5.69 -2.07
N THR A 24 11.75 4.52 -1.92
CA THR A 24 12.62 4.19 -0.79
C THR A 24 14.00 3.79 -1.28
N PRO A 25 15.05 3.86 -0.42
CA PRO A 25 16.38 3.38 -0.78
C PRO A 25 16.44 1.91 -1.24
N TRP A 26 15.42 1.11 -0.92
CA TRP A 26 15.36 -0.31 -1.26
C TRP A 26 14.52 -0.59 -2.52
N GLY A 27 13.92 0.45 -3.10
CA GLY A 27 13.06 0.37 -4.28
C GLY A 27 11.78 1.18 -4.10
N VAL A 28 10.98 1.24 -5.18
CA VAL A 28 9.70 1.95 -5.15
C VAL A 28 8.63 1.04 -4.57
N ILE A 29 7.89 1.57 -3.59
CA ILE A 29 6.68 0.94 -3.07
C ILE A 29 5.50 1.51 -3.85
N GLU A 30 4.68 0.64 -4.44
CA GLU A 30 3.43 1.05 -5.10
C GLU A 30 2.25 0.62 -4.25
N VAL A 31 1.32 1.53 -3.96
CA VAL A 31 0.11 1.25 -3.19
C VAL A 31 -1.10 1.74 -3.97
N SER A 32 -2.08 0.86 -4.12
CA SER A 32 -3.39 1.17 -4.69
C SER A 32 -4.48 0.75 -3.74
N HIS A 33 -5.42 1.65 -3.47
CA HIS A 33 -6.63 1.39 -2.71
C HIS A 33 -7.82 1.66 -3.62
N GLU A 34 -8.76 0.72 -3.67
CA GLU A 34 -9.97 0.84 -4.48
C GLU A 34 -11.18 0.39 -3.67
N LYS A 35 -12.22 1.21 -3.65
CA LYS A 35 -13.48 0.88 -2.99
C LYS A 35 -14.28 -0.04 -3.91
N LYS A 36 -14.51 -1.27 -3.47
CA LYS A 36 -15.34 -2.22 -4.20
C LYS A 36 -16.82 -1.85 -4.07
N ALA A 37 -17.64 -2.37 -4.98
CA ALA A 37 -19.10 -2.25 -4.94
C ALA A 37 -19.72 -2.76 -3.62
N ASP A 38 -19.05 -3.71 -2.94
CA ASP A 38 -19.43 -4.26 -1.63
C ASP A 38 -19.11 -3.31 -0.45
N GLY A 39 -18.59 -2.10 -0.71
CA GLY A 39 -18.16 -1.15 0.31
C GLY A 39 -16.80 -1.44 0.95
N LYS A 40 -16.20 -2.61 0.68
CA LYS A 40 -14.86 -2.99 1.14
C LYS A 40 -13.76 -2.29 0.35
N ILE A 41 -12.65 -2.00 1.01
CA ILE A 41 -11.45 -1.44 0.37
C ILE A 41 -10.54 -2.59 -0.09
N ALA A 42 -10.28 -2.65 -1.39
CA ALA A 42 -9.26 -3.47 -2.01
C ALA A 42 -7.91 -2.76 -1.95
N THR A 43 -6.99 -3.27 -1.16
CA THR A 43 -5.62 -2.74 -1.08
C THR A 43 -4.68 -3.63 -1.88
N LYS A 44 -3.91 -3.04 -2.79
CA LYS A 44 -2.91 -3.70 -3.63
C LYS A 44 -1.57 -3.02 -3.40
N VAL A 45 -0.62 -3.78 -2.86
CA VAL A 45 0.69 -3.28 -2.46
C VAL A 45 1.74 -4.03 -3.22
N LYS A 46 2.71 -3.29 -3.77
CA LYS A 46 3.90 -3.84 -4.40
C LYS A 46 5.11 -3.39 -3.60
N LEU A 47 5.72 -4.34 -2.91
CA LEU A 47 6.90 -4.11 -2.07
C LEU A 47 8.16 -4.52 -2.83
N PRO A 48 9.27 -3.76 -2.68
CA PRO A 48 10.56 -4.18 -3.16
C PRO A 48 11.13 -5.35 -2.32
N LYS A 49 12.14 -6.03 -2.86
CA LYS A 49 12.76 -7.20 -2.20
C LYS A 49 13.34 -6.84 -0.83
N GLY A 50 13.02 -7.65 0.18
CA GLY A 50 13.54 -7.48 1.54
C GLY A 50 12.71 -6.58 2.46
N VAL A 51 11.59 -6.04 1.96
CA VAL A 51 10.60 -5.29 2.75
C VAL A 51 9.41 -6.20 3.08
N LYS A 52 8.91 -6.15 4.31
CA LYS A 52 7.72 -6.88 4.74
C LYS A 52 6.62 -5.91 5.18
N GLN A 53 5.40 -6.15 4.71
CA GLN A 53 4.22 -5.54 5.29
C GLN A 53 3.93 -6.19 6.65
N ILE A 54 3.52 -5.38 7.63
CA ILE A 54 3.02 -5.83 8.94
C ILE A 54 1.58 -5.42 9.14
#